data_AF-A0AA39UHC4-F1
#
_entry.id   AF-A0AA39UHC4-F1
#
_cell.length_a   1.000
_cell.length_b   1.000
_cell.length_c   1.000
_cell.angle_alpha   90.00
_cell.angle_beta   90.00
_cell.angle_gamma   90.00
#
_symmetry.space_group_name_H-M   'P 1'
#
loop_
_entity.id
_entity.type
_entity.pdbx_description
1 polymer ?
#
loop_
_entity_poly.entity_id
_entity_poly.type
_entity_poly.pdbx_seq_one_letter_code
_entity_poly.pdbx_strand_id
1 'polypeptide(L)'
;MSGSTNVTYIVDDSDSAIDYLCASTHQRVTNSFFRDTWATIASADCEQGWFQYKFNGTRVHISSPINRYGQDYTVNLDSAGALIEYGNGIYTSPPLSDGEHTVVYAIGRENLYPAFDYLTVEAGSSTQMEGRTIIVDDYDPDLAFSGNWSRVPIYAVEFDYSSGTYQNTAHWSNTAGDSFSFQFYGSSVAVYGIISNTTDADGDIVLSYSVDGENTTTSVESLANGNNQSIPMAQLLSVDVPDGLHTLVINVTFVLNLRQIGIDFVTYNASYENIDSVPSSPSASSTPVSATSSSNTMNVGAIVGGVVGGIVFVALLALFLYILKNRAHQRRRIRAAAAIIGRNYNPHLDVKHQSTVEAYQMRDQKKGP
;
A
#
# COMPACT_ATOMS: atom_id res chain seq x y z
N MET A 1 7.81 -29.74 -9.34
CA MET A 1 6.51 -29.49 -8.69
C MET A 1 5.99 -28.21 -9.31
N SER A 2 5.10 -28.33 -10.30
CA SER A 2 4.46 -27.18 -10.95
C SER A 2 3.45 -26.65 -9.95
N GLY A 3 3.75 -25.52 -9.30
CA GLY A 3 2.78 -24.83 -8.45
C GLY A 3 1.71 -24.26 -9.38
N SER A 4 0.57 -24.93 -9.47
CA SER A 4 -0.63 -24.32 -10.06
C SER A 4 -1.05 -23.24 -9.07
N THR A 5 -0.73 -21.98 -9.35
CA THR A 5 -1.42 -20.85 -8.75
C THR A 5 -2.88 -20.95 -9.20
N ASN A 6 -3.80 -21.02 -8.23
CA ASN A 6 -5.22 -21.10 -8.52
C ASN A 6 -5.67 -19.75 -9.10
N VAL A 7 -5.94 -19.69 -10.41
CA VAL A 7 -6.41 -18.45 -11.05
C VAL A 7 -7.86 -18.22 -10.66
N THR A 8 -8.16 -17.03 -10.15
CA THR A 8 -9.49 -16.64 -9.71
C THR A 8 -9.98 -15.45 -10.52
N TYR A 9 -11.21 -15.50 -11.00
CA TYR A 9 -11.85 -14.34 -11.64
C TYR A 9 -12.94 -13.76 -10.75
N ILE A 10 -13.11 -12.44 -10.83
CA ILE A 10 -14.12 -11.68 -10.09
C ILE A 10 -15.31 -11.36 -10.99
N VAL A 11 -16.50 -11.37 -10.43
CA VAL A 11 -17.77 -11.05 -11.09
C VAL A 11 -18.46 -9.99 -10.25
N ASP A 12 -18.55 -8.80 -10.85
CA ASP A 12 -19.14 -7.60 -10.26
C ASP A 12 -20.65 -7.74 -10.09
N ASP A 13 -21.24 -7.09 -9.08
CA ASP A 13 -22.70 -7.08 -8.84
C ASP A 13 -23.50 -6.58 -10.05
N SER A 14 -22.91 -5.74 -10.88
CA SER A 14 -23.54 -5.22 -12.10
C SER A 14 -23.33 -6.09 -13.34
N ASP A 15 -22.66 -7.25 -13.22
CA ASP A 15 -22.46 -8.17 -14.33
C ASP A 15 -23.78 -8.76 -14.83
N SER A 16 -24.02 -8.67 -16.14
CA SER A 16 -25.23 -9.16 -16.80
C SER A 16 -25.48 -10.67 -16.67
N ALA A 17 -24.47 -11.45 -16.29
CA ALA A 17 -24.59 -12.88 -16.03
C ALA A 17 -25.14 -13.19 -14.63
N ILE A 18 -25.27 -12.19 -13.74
CA ILE A 18 -25.97 -12.32 -12.46
C ILE A 18 -27.46 -12.10 -12.70
N ASP A 19 -28.26 -13.12 -12.36
CA ASP A 19 -29.72 -13.07 -12.46
C ASP A 19 -30.32 -12.76 -11.09
N TYR A 20 -30.83 -11.54 -10.91
CA TYR A 20 -31.50 -11.13 -9.67
C TYR A 20 -32.94 -11.66 -9.65
N LEU A 21 -33.19 -12.62 -8.76
CA LEU A 21 -34.43 -13.40 -8.65
C LEU A 21 -35.54 -12.67 -7.87
N CYS A 22 -35.21 -11.58 -7.20
CA CYS A 22 -36.15 -10.75 -6.45
C CYS A 22 -35.83 -9.25 -6.64
N ALA A 23 -36.75 -8.40 -6.18
CA ALA A 23 -36.56 -6.96 -6.23
C ALA A 23 -35.28 -6.56 -5.45
N SER A 24 -34.36 -5.89 -6.15
CA SER A 24 -33.06 -5.47 -5.63
C SER A 24 -32.83 -4.00 -5.91
N THR A 25 -32.15 -3.33 -4.99
CA THR A 25 -31.66 -1.96 -5.17
C THR A 25 -30.19 -2.02 -5.54
N HIS A 26 -29.81 -1.31 -6.61
CA HIS A 26 -28.41 -1.14 -7.02
C HIS A 26 -27.98 0.28 -6.69
N GLN A 27 -26.77 0.42 -6.19
CA GLN A 27 -26.20 1.70 -5.81
C GLN A 27 -24.85 1.88 -6.49
N ARG A 28 -24.54 3.13 -6.83
CA ARG A 28 -23.20 3.56 -7.21
C ARG A 28 -22.68 4.49 -6.13
N VAL A 29 -21.48 4.22 -5.64
CA VAL A 29 -20.81 5.03 -4.63
C VAL A 29 -19.56 5.68 -5.22
N THR A 30 -18.70 6.23 -4.38
CA THR A 30 -17.47 6.88 -4.81
C THR A 30 -16.29 6.20 -4.13
N ASN A 31 -15.39 5.66 -4.96
CA ASN A 31 -14.08 5.12 -4.61
C ASN A 31 -14.09 3.91 -3.66
N SER A 32 -15.20 3.15 -3.58
CA SER A 32 -15.37 2.01 -2.66
C SER A 32 -16.22 0.95 -3.33
N PHE A 33 -16.10 -0.32 -2.90
CA PHE A 33 -16.68 -1.48 -3.59
C PHE A 33 -16.02 -1.71 -4.96
N PHE A 34 -16.08 -2.95 -5.46
CA PHE A 34 -15.55 -3.24 -6.77
C PHE A 34 -16.33 -2.43 -7.82
N ARG A 35 -15.60 -1.69 -8.66
CA ARG A 35 -16.13 -0.79 -9.71
C ARG A 35 -17.19 0.22 -9.25
N ASP A 36 -17.11 0.61 -7.97
CA ASP A 36 -17.97 1.59 -7.33
C ASP A 36 -19.46 1.22 -7.27
N THR A 37 -19.81 -0.08 -7.38
CA THR A 37 -21.20 -0.54 -7.33
C THR A 37 -21.44 -1.60 -6.26
N TRP A 38 -22.68 -1.68 -5.80
CA TRP A 38 -23.15 -2.76 -4.94
C TRP A 38 -24.67 -2.88 -5.03
N ALA A 39 -25.19 -4.05 -4.67
CA ALA A 39 -26.60 -4.37 -4.64
C ALA A 39 -27.08 -4.76 -3.24
N THR A 40 -28.36 -4.51 -2.95
CA THR A 40 -29.05 -4.98 -1.74
C THR A 40 -30.47 -5.43 -2.07
N ILE A 41 -31.06 -6.23 -1.19
CA ILE A 41 -32.47 -6.64 -1.31
C ILE A 41 -33.40 -5.43 -1.15
N ALA A 42 -34.51 -5.41 -1.90
CA ALA A 42 -35.55 -4.40 -1.78
C ALA A 42 -36.90 -4.99 -1.31
N SER A 43 -36.96 -6.31 -1.08
CA SER A 43 -38.13 -7.04 -0.57
C SER A 43 -37.71 -8.22 0.32
N ALA A 44 -38.53 -8.60 1.29
CA ALA A 44 -38.41 -9.84 2.05
C ALA A 44 -38.65 -11.10 1.18
N ASP A 45 -39.24 -10.95 -0.01
CA ASP A 45 -39.52 -12.06 -0.93
C ASP A 45 -38.25 -12.76 -1.47
N CYS A 46 -37.07 -12.21 -1.17
CA CYS A 46 -35.76 -12.77 -1.52
C CYS A 46 -35.38 -14.04 -0.71
N GLU A 47 -36.27 -14.53 0.17
CA GLU A 47 -36.10 -15.79 0.95
C GLU A 47 -35.83 -17.03 0.09
N GLN A 48 -36.42 -17.08 -1.11
CA GLN A 48 -36.28 -18.23 -2.01
C GLN A 48 -35.11 -18.10 -2.99
N GLY A 49 -34.49 -16.92 -3.04
CA GLY A 49 -33.47 -16.57 -4.02
C GLY A 49 -33.36 -15.06 -4.13
N TRP A 50 -32.16 -14.52 -3.92
CA TRP A 50 -31.84 -13.14 -4.20
C TRP A 50 -31.18 -13.00 -5.56
N PHE A 51 -30.08 -13.73 -5.78
CA PHE A 51 -29.42 -13.78 -7.08
C PHE A 51 -28.95 -15.18 -7.41
N GLN A 52 -28.81 -15.44 -8.70
CA GLN A 52 -28.26 -16.66 -9.26
C GLN A 52 -27.08 -16.34 -10.14
N TYR A 53 -26.04 -17.18 -10.07
CA TYR A 53 -24.92 -17.11 -10.98
C TYR A 53 -24.55 -18.50 -11.50
N LYS A 54 -24.30 -18.58 -12.80
CA LYS A 54 -23.88 -19.78 -13.50
C LYS A 54 -22.43 -19.64 -13.93
N PHE A 55 -21.59 -20.60 -13.58
CA PHE A 55 -20.14 -20.50 -13.77
C PHE A 55 -19.51 -21.83 -14.20
N ASN A 56 -18.36 -21.75 -14.87
CA ASN A 56 -17.47 -22.89 -15.03
C ASN A 56 -16.27 -22.71 -14.10
N GLY A 57 -15.97 -23.69 -13.25
CA GLY A 57 -14.83 -23.60 -12.34
C GLY A 57 -14.83 -24.68 -11.27
N THR A 58 -13.99 -24.50 -10.26
CA THR A 58 -13.74 -25.48 -9.19
C THR A 58 -14.16 -24.97 -7.80
N ARG A 59 -14.48 -23.68 -7.67
CA ARG A 59 -14.95 -23.07 -6.42
C ARG A 59 -15.66 -21.75 -6.70
N VAL A 60 -16.67 -21.44 -5.89
CA VAL A 60 -17.27 -20.09 -5.84
C VAL A 60 -17.12 -19.51 -4.43
N HIS A 61 -16.83 -18.22 -4.35
CA HIS A 61 -16.82 -17.42 -3.14
C HIS A 61 -17.77 -16.24 -3.31
N ILE A 62 -18.64 -16.00 -2.34
CA ILE A 62 -19.62 -14.92 -2.34
C ILE A 62 -19.33 -14.04 -1.13
N SER A 63 -19.15 -12.74 -1.38
CA SER A 63 -19.06 -11.73 -0.34
C SER A 63 -20.33 -10.89 -0.35
N SER A 64 -21.22 -11.15 0.61
CA SER A 64 -22.43 -10.35 0.82
C SER A 64 -22.57 -9.96 2.30
N PRO A 65 -21.74 -9.05 2.84
CA PRO A 65 -21.76 -8.68 4.24
C PRO A 65 -23.16 -8.32 4.80
N ILE A 66 -23.43 -8.77 6.03
CA ILE A 66 -24.71 -8.57 6.74
C ILE A 66 -24.45 -7.82 8.06
N ASN A 67 -25.24 -6.77 8.33
CA ASN A 67 -25.07 -5.85 9.48
C ASN A 67 -25.18 -6.54 10.87
N ARG A 68 -25.77 -7.74 10.96
CA ARG A 68 -25.99 -8.44 12.24
C ARG A 68 -25.42 -9.85 12.25
N TYR A 69 -24.46 -10.07 13.14
CA TYR A 69 -23.88 -11.39 13.40
C TYR A 69 -24.94 -12.44 13.79
N GLY A 70 -24.82 -13.63 13.22
CA GLY A 70 -25.63 -14.81 13.58
C GLY A 70 -26.96 -14.94 12.84
N GLN A 71 -27.11 -14.23 11.72
CA GLN A 71 -28.29 -14.31 10.87
C GLN A 71 -28.09 -15.38 9.80
N ASP A 72 -29.19 -16.01 9.43
CA ASP A 72 -29.21 -17.05 8.41
C ASP A 72 -29.28 -16.47 7.00
N TYR A 73 -28.49 -17.05 6.12
CA TYR A 73 -28.61 -16.90 4.67
C TYR A 73 -28.59 -18.29 4.05
N THR A 74 -29.11 -18.41 2.84
CA THR A 74 -29.25 -19.71 2.17
C THR A 74 -28.43 -19.73 0.89
N VAL A 75 -27.73 -20.83 0.67
CA VAL A 75 -27.02 -21.11 -0.58
C VAL A 75 -27.50 -22.44 -1.14
N ASN A 76 -27.95 -22.43 -2.38
CA ASN A 76 -28.28 -23.65 -3.12
C ASN A 76 -27.29 -23.79 -4.28
N LEU A 77 -26.38 -24.76 -4.16
CA LEU A 77 -25.39 -25.08 -5.17
C LEU A 77 -25.86 -26.31 -5.95
N ASP A 78 -25.94 -26.19 -7.28
CA ASP A 78 -26.30 -27.25 -8.23
C ASP A 78 -27.62 -27.98 -7.93
N SER A 79 -28.57 -27.27 -7.31
CA SER A 79 -29.84 -27.85 -6.86
C SER A 79 -29.67 -29.04 -5.90
N ALA A 80 -28.53 -29.15 -5.21
CA ALA A 80 -28.25 -30.19 -4.21
C ALA A 80 -29.09 -30.03 -2.94
N GLY A 81 -29.78 -28.89 -2.80
CA GLY A 81 -30.58 -28.53 -1.64
C GLY A 81 -30.05 -27.24 -1.00
N ALA A 82 -30.98 -26.46 -0.45
CA ALA A 82 -30.66 -25.23 0.28
C ALA A 82 -29.83 -25.54 1.54
N LEU A 83 -28.58 -25.08 1.56
CA LEU A 83 -27.73 -25.02 2.74
C LEU A 83 -28.06 -23.73 3.49
N ILE A 84 -28.45 -23.86 4.76
CA ILE A 84 -28.65 -22.73 5.67
C ILE A 84 -27.34 -22.50 6.40
N GLU A 85 -26.75 -21.34 6.19
CA GLU A 85 -25.53 -20.90 6.83
C GLU A 85 -25.82 -19.77 7.82
N TYR A 86 -24.96 -19.62 8.83
CA TYR A 86 -25.08 -18.57 9.84
C TYR A 86 -23.80 -17.75 9.89
N GLY A 87 -23.91 -16.43 9.84
CA GLY A 87 -22.72 -15.60 9.97
C GLY A 87 -22.89 -14.19 9.46
N ASN A 88 -21.89 -13.73 8.72
CA ASN A 88 -21.76 -12.39 8.17
C ASN A 88 -22.10 -12.33 6.68
N GLY A 89 -22.73 -13.36 6.11
CA GLY A 89 -23.10 -13.40 4.69
C GLY A 89 -21.98 -13.78 3.71
N ILE A 90 -20.82 -14.20 4.22
CA ILE A 90 -19.71 -14.71 3.39
C ILE A 90 -19.83 -16.23 3.23
N TYR A 91 -19.79 -16.72 1.99
CA TYR A 91 -19.84 -18.14 1.66
C TYR A 91 -18.68 -18.54 0.74
N THR A 92 -18.07 -19.70 0.99
CA THR A 92 -17.14 -20.35 0.07
C THR A 92 -17.57 -21.79 -0.14
N SER A 93 -17.72 -22.21 -1.39
CA SER A 93 -18.07 -23.60 -1.67
C SER A 93 -16.96 -24.56 -1.22
N PRO A 94 -17.29 -25.82 -0.87
CA PRO A 94 -16.28 -26.88 -0.90
C PRO A 94 -15.65 -26.98 -2.30
N PRO A 95 -14.47 -27.63 -2.43
CA PRO A 95 -13.90 -27.91 -3.76
C PRO A 95 -14.92 -28.66 -4.62
N LEU A 96 -15.13 -28.18 -5.84
CA LEU A 96 -16.02 -28.74 -6.85
C LEU A 96 -15.18 -29.43 -7.93
N SER A 97 -15.79 -30.37 -8.65
CA SER A 97 -15.21 -30.87 -9.90
C SER A 97 -15.19 -29.74 -10.92
N ASP A 98 -14.14 -29.63 -11.73
CA ASP A 98 -14.15 -28.68 -12.86
C ASP A 98 -15.34 -28.95 -13.80
N GLY A 99 -16.10 -27.91 -14.09
CA GLY A 99 -17.27 -27.97 -14.96
C GLY A 99 -18.25 -26.84 -14.67
N GLU A 100 -19.44 -26.97 -15.26
CA GLU A 100 -20.53 -26.01 -15.11
C GLU A 100 -21.28 -26.21 -13.79
N HIS A 101 -21.48 -25.12 -13.07
CA HIS A 101 -22.17 -25.05 -11.78
C HIS A 101 -23.16 -23.89 -11.76
N THR A 102 -24.14 -23.97 -10.86
CA THR A 102 -25.09 -22.88 -10.59
C THR A 102 -25.22 -22.67 -9.10
N VAL A 103 -25.00 -21.43 -8.65
CA VAL A 103 -25.25 -21.02 -7.27
C VAL A 103 -26.45 -20.08 -7.21
N VAL A 104 -27.36 -20.34 -6.28
CA VAL A 104 -28.43 -19.42 -5.89
C VAL A 104 -28.15 -18.99 -4.46
N TYR A 105 -28.03 -17.69 -4.24
CA TYR A 105 -27.83 -17.09 -2.94
C TYR A 105 -29.11 -16.36 -2.53
N ALA A 106 -29.55 -16.54 -1.29
CA ALA A 106 -30.80 -15.99 -0.79
C ALA A 106 -30.63 -15.34 0.59
N ILE A 107 -31.24 -14.17 0.75
CA ILE A 107 -31.38 -13.45 2.01
C ILE A 107 -32.83 -12.99 2.12
N GLY A 108 -33.51 -13.40 3.18
CA GLY A 108 -34.95 -13.25 3.29
C GLY A 108 -35.48 -12.10 4.13
N ARG A 109 -34.63 -11.51 4.97
CA ARG A 109 -35.11 -10.56 5.98
C ARG A 109 -34.60 -9.16 5.65
N GLU A 110 -35.51 -8.25 5.33
CA GLU A 110 -35.21 -6.83 5.03
C GLU A 110 -34.45 -6.11 6.15
N ASN A 111 -34.58 -6.56 7.40
CA ASN A 111 -33.85 -5.99 8.53
C ASN A 111 -32.36 -6.41 8.62
N LEU A 112 -31.87 -7.19 7.65
CA LEU A 112 -30.47 -7.64 7.57
C LEU A 112 -29.56 -6.70 6.82
N TYR A 113 -30.10 -5.86 5.93
CA TYR A 113 -29.33 -4.91 5.10
C TYR A 113 -28.06 -5.54 4.49
N PRO A 114 -28.19 -6.57 3.65
CA PRO A 114 -27.03 -7.15 2.99
C PRO A 114 -26.43 -6.19 1.97
N ALA A 115 -25.12 -6.24 1.79
CA ALA A 115 -24.44 -5.53 0.70
C ALA A 115 -23.70 -6.55 -0.17
N PHE A 116 -24.15 -6.78 -1.41
CA PHE A 116 -23.48 -7.65 -2.36
C PHE A 116 -22.68 -6.80 -3.34
N ASP A 117 -21.37 -7.06 -3.39
CA ASP A 117 -20.39 -6.32 -4.18
C ASP A 117 -19.91 -7.17 -5.36
N TYR A 118 -19.46 -8.38 -5.06
CA TYR A 118 -18.98 -9.32 -6.06
C TYR A 118 -19.06 -10.75 -5.55
N LEU A 119 -18.89 -11.68 -6.48
CA LEU A 119 -18.47 -13.04 -6.21
C LEU A 119 -17.18 -13.36 -6.97
N THR A 120 -16.45 -14.35 -6.53
CA THR A 120 -15.27 -14.85 -7.24
C THR A 120 -15.37 -16.33 -7.53
N VAL A 121 -14.72 -16.76 -8.61
CA VAL A 121 -14.70 -18.16 -9.03
C VAL A 121 -13.26 -18.59 -9.28
N GLU A 122 -12.87 -19.70 -8.65
CA GLU A 122 -11.62 -20.40 -8.94
C GLU A 122 -11.79 -21.11 -10.29
N ALA A 123 -11.00 -20.72 -11.28
CA ALA A 123 -11.08 -21.25 -12.63
C ALA A 123 -10.57 -22.69 -12.69
N GLY A 124 -11.25 -23.52 -13.48
CA GLY A 124 -10.78 -24.84 -13.87
C GLY A 124 -10.34 -24.88 -15.33
N SER A 125 -9.95 -26.06 -15.81
CA SER A 125 -9.55 -26.26 -17.21
C SER A 125 -10.69 -26.03 -18.21
N SER A 126 -11.95 -26.11 -17.77
CA SER A 126 -13.15 -25.85 -18.56
C SER A 126 -13.60 -24.39 -18.56
N THR A 127 -12.97 -23.53 -17.77
CA THR A 127 -13.32 -22.11 -17.66
C THR A 127 -12.77 -21.34 -18.85
N GLN A 128 -13.66 -20.69 -19.61
CA GLN A 128 -13.25 -19.72 -20.63
C GLN A 128 -12.75 -18.44 -19.95
N MET A 129 -11.48 -18.12 -20.19
CA MET A 129 -10.75 -17.05 -19.51
C MET A 129 -10.73 -15.75 -20.30
N GLU A 130 -10.84 -15.79 -21.63
CA GLU A 130 -10.76 -14.58 -22.46
C GLU A 130 -11.87 -13.60 -22.08
N GLY A 131 -11.48 -12.35 -21.80
CA GLY A 131 -12.41 -11.29 -21.37
C GLY A 131 -12.86 -11.38 -19.91
N ARG A 132 -12.45 -12.41 -19.14
CA ARG A 132 -12.67 -12.45 -17.69
C ARG A 132 -11.73 -11.47 -16.98
N THR A 133 -12.25 -10.82 -15.95
CA THR A 133 -11.43 -10.02 -15.03
C THR A 133 -10.84 -10.93 -13.96
N ILE A 134 -9.53 -11.15 -14.02
CA ILE A 134 -8.78 -11.92 -13.03
C ILE A 134 -8.53 -11.04 -11.82
N ILE A 135 -8.64 -11.62 -10.62
CA ILE A 135 -8.29 -10.97 -9.35
C ILE A 135 -7.10 -11.68 -8.74
N VAL A 136 -6.11 -10.91 -8.29
CA VAL A 136 -4.89 -11.40 -7.66
C VAL A 136 -4.72 -10.69 -6.33
N ASP A 137 -4.77 -11.48 -5.26
CA ASP A 137 -4.67 -11.02 -3.88
C ASP A 137 -3.27 -10.45 -3.56
N ASP A 138 -3.17 -9.49 -2.64
CA ASP A 138 -1.88 -8.94 -2.21
C ASP A 138 -0.95 -9.96 -1.55
N TYR A 139 -1.46 -11.11 -1.08
CA TYR A 139 -0.62 -12.19 -0.55
C TYR A 139 -0.14 -13.17 -1.63
N ASP A 140 -0.57 -12.99 -2.89
CA ASP A 140 -0.11 -13.83 -4.00
C ASP A 140 1.40 -13.62 -4.24
N PRO A 141 2.20 -14.70 -4.31
CA PRO A 141 3.65 -14.60 -4.49
C PRO A 141 4.08 -13.98 -5.83
N ASP A 142 3.20 -13.89 -6.82
CA ASP A 142 3.48 -13.23 -8.10
C ASP A 142 3.53 -11.69 -7.96
N LEU A 143 2.97 -11.12 -6.87
CA LEU A 143 3.18 -9.73 -6.50
C LEU A 143 4.48 -9.60 -5.69
N ALA A 144 5.55 -9.17 -6.37
CA ALA A 144 6.86 -9.02 -5.75
C ALA A 144 7.01 -7.63 -5.09
N PHE A 145 6.68 -7.55 -3.79
CA PHE A 145 6.89 -6.36 -2.97
C PHE A 145 8.37 -6.17 -2.58
N SER A 146 8.84 -4.93 -2.63
CA SER A 146 10.20 -4.51 -2.25
C SER A 146 10.19 -3.24 -1.41
N GLY A 147 11.02 -3.20 -0.35
CA GLY A 147 11.06 -2.10 0.62
C GLY A 147 10.54 -2.51 1.98
N ASN A 148 9.83 -1.61 2.66
CA ASN A 148 9.36 -1.77 4.05
C ASN A 148 7.87 -2.09 4.17
N TRP A 149 7.30 -2.77 3.16
CA TRP A 149 5.90 -3.19 3.17
C TRP A 149 5.57 -4.05 4.40
N SER A 150 4.41 -3.81 5.00
CA SER A 150 3.90 -4.52 6.18
C SER A 150 2.56 -5.17 5.88
N ARG A 151 2.30 -6.34 6.44
CA ARG A 151 0.99 -7.03 6.35
C ARG A 151 -0.04 -6.58 7.39
N VAL A 152 0.35 -5.61 8.21
CA VAL A 152 -0.48 -5.00 9.24
C VAL A 152 -0.41 -3.49 9.02
N PRO A 153 -1.55 -2.78 9.10
CA PRO A 153 -1.55 -1.34 8.93
C PRO A 153 -0.71 -0.66 10.02
N ILE A 154 -0.03 0.43 9.65
CA ILE A 154 0.83 1.20 10.57
C ILE A 154 -0.05 1.94 11.59
N TYR A 155 -1.20 2.42 11.14
CA TYR A 155 -2.27 2.99 11.97
C TYR A 155 -3.56 2.22 11.75
N ALA A 156 -4.35 2.02 12.80
CA ALA A 156 -5.62 1.30 12.71
C ALA A 156 -6.53 1.92 11.63
N VAL A 157 -7.05 1.06 10.76
CA VAL A 157 -8.06 1.39 9.76
C VAL A 157 -9.35 0.68 10.15
N GLU A 158 -10.46 1.39 10.05
CA GLU A 158 -11.80 0.84 10.29
C GLU A 158 -12.63 1.03 9.02
N PHE A 159 -13.40 0.00 8.70
CA PHE A 159 -14.37 -0.02 7.61
C PHE A 159 -15.77 -0.17 8.18
N ASP A 160 -16.78 0.20 7.39
CA ASP A 160 -18.15 -0.16 7.72
C ASP A 160 -18.36 -1.67 7.51
N TYR A 161 -19.43 -2.25 8.05
CA TYR A 161 -19.72 -3.68 7.88
C TYR A 161 -19.91 -4.07 6.40
N SER A 162 -20.34 -3.13 5.55
CA SER A 162 -20.77 -3.38 4.18
C SER A 162 -19.64 -3.61 3.18
N SER A 163 -18.40 -3.23 3.51
CA SER A 163 -17.24 -3.37 2.64
C SER A 163 -15.95 -3.53 3.45
N GLY A 164 -14.90 -4.06 2.84
CA GLY A 164 -13.63 -4.37 3.49
C GLY A 164 -12.56 -4.68 2.47
N THR A 165 -11.47 -5.30 2.89
CA THR A 165 -10.43 -5.73 1.95
C THR A 165 -10.73 -7.10 1.36
N TYR A 166 -10.22 -7.37 0.16
CA TYR A 166 -10.29 -8.70 -0.42
C TYR A 166 -9.54 -9.69 0.50
N GLN A 167 -10.15 -10.84 0.77
CA GLN A 167 -9.67 -11.88 1.68
C GLN A 167 -9.23 -11.42 3.08
N ASN A 168 -9.63 -10.21 3.52
CA ASN A 168 -9.18 -9.58 4.75
C ASN A 168 -7.64 -9.38 4.85
N THR A 169 -6.98 -9.16 3.70
CA THR A 169 -5.54 -8.90 3.60
C THR A 169 -5.28 -7.50 3.04
N ALA A 170 -4.01 -7.07 3.13
CA ALA A 170 -3.48 -5.84 2.52
C ALA A 170 -1.98 -5.71 2.85
N HIS A 171 -1.20 -5.19 1.90
CA HIS A 171 0.20 -4.77 2.09
C HIS A 171 0.28 -3.25 2.22
N TRP A 172 0.84 -2.80 3.34
CA TRP A 172 0.84 -1.42 3.79
C TRP A 172 2.22 -0.79 3.65
N SER A 173 2.25 0.47 3.20
CA SER A 173 3.45 1.29 3.21
C SER A 173 3.12 2.74 3.56
N ASN A 174 4.09 3.40 4.19
CA ASN A 174 4.16 4.87 4.32
C ASN A 174 5.58 5.38 3.99
N THR A 175 6.34 4.62 3.19
CA THR A 175 7.76 4.88 2.94
C THR A 175 8.01 5.11 1.46
N ALA A 176 8.47 6.32 1.11
CA ALA A 176 8.91 6.60 -0.25
C ALA A 176 10.12 5.72 -0.62
N GLY A 177 10.08 5.13 -1.81
CA GLY A 177 11.03 4.13 -2.31
C GLY A 177 10.50 2.69 -2.24
N ASP A 178 9.42 2.43 -1.50
CA ASP A 178 8.75 1.14 -1.52
C ASP A 178 8.08 0.90 -2.88
N SER A 179 8.10 -0.34 -3.35
CA SER A 179 7.58 -0.71 -4.68
C SER A 179 7.00 -2.12 -4.70
N PHE A 180 6.18 -2.42 -5.71
CA PHE A 180 5.88 -3.81 -6.08
C PHE A 180 5.86 -3.96 -7.59
N SER A 181 6.17 -5.17 -8.07
CA SER A 181 6.07 -5.52 -9.47
C SER A 181 5.20 -6.75 -9.68
N PHE A 182 4.44 -6.77 -10.76
CA PHE A 182 3.54 -7.86 -11.12
C PHE A 182 3.55 -8.07 -12.63
N GLN A 183 3.65 -9.33 -13.07
CA GLN A 183 3.59 -9.70 -14.48
C GLN A 183 2.24 -10.33 -14.78
N PHE A 184 1.57 -9.87 -15.84
CA PHE A 184 0.25 -10.34 -16.23
C PHE A 184 0.16 -10.55 -17.73
N TYR A 185 -0.72 -11.48 -18.15
CA TYR A 185 -1.06 -11.67 -19.55
C TYR A 185 -2.50 -11.21 -19.79
N GLY A 186 -2.68 -10.03 -20.36
CA GLY A 186 -3.99 -9.39 -20.40
C GLY A 186 -4.04 -8.17 -21.32
N SER A 187 -5.14 -7.43 -21.20
CA SER A 187 -5.45 -6.23 -21.99
C SER A 187 -5.77 -4.98 -21.15
N SER A 188 -5.76 -5.13 -19.83
CA SER A 188 -5.85 -4.02 -18.89
C SER A 188 -5.28 -4.45 -17.55
N VAL A 189 -4.94 -3.49 -16.70
CA VAL A 189 -4.58 -3.75 -15.30
C VAL A 189 -5.10 -2.62 -14.40
N ALA A 190 -5.58 -2.97 -13.22
CA ALA A 190 -5.99 -2.03 -12.19
C ALA A 190 -5.51 -2.47 -10.81
N VAL A 191 -5.13 -1.51 -9.98
CA VAL A 191 -4.68 -1.75 -8.60
C VAL A 191 -5.72 -1.18 -7.65
N TYR A 192 -6.19 -2.01 -6.74
CA TYR A 192 -7.15 -1.66 -5.71
C TYR A 192 -6.47 -1.67 -4.35
N GLY A 193 -6.95 -0.82 -3.46
CA GLY A 193 -6.34 -0.67 -2.15
C GLY A 193 -7.19 0.15 -1.20
N ILE A 194 -6.54 0.69 -0.18
CA ILE A 194 -7.18 1.42 0.91
C ILE A 194 -6.68 2.86 0.92
N ILE A 195 -7.59 3.79 0.66
CA ILE A 195 -7.36 5.21 0.92
C ILE A 195 -7.62 5.42 2.42
N SER A 196 -6.55 5.33 3.23
CA SER A 196 -6.68 5.46 4.67
C SER A 196 -7.07 6.88 5.07
N ASN A 197 -7.96 7.03 6.05
CA ASN A 197 -8.10 8.31 6.74
C ASN A 197 -6.79 8.66 7.47
N THR A 198 -6.54 9.94 7.66
CA THR A 198 -5.39 10.43 8.44
C THR A 198 -5.86 11.47 9.45
N THR A 199 -5.19 11.54 10.60
CA THR A 199 -5.43 12.58 11.61
C THR A 199 -4.98 13.96 11.14
N ASP A 200 -4.06 14.02 10.17
CA ASP A 200 -3.53 15.25 9.61
C ASP A 200 -4.19 15.54 8.25
N ALA A 201 -5.02 16.58 8.20
CA ALA A 201 -5.77 16.96 6.99
C ALA A 201 -4.87 17.25 5.75
N ASP A 202 -3.57 17.44 5.97
CA ASP A 202 -2.55 17.73 4.95
C ASP A 202 -1.67 16.50 4.62
N GLY A 203 -2.08 15.27 4.98
CA GLY A 203 -1.36 14.05 4.57
C GLY A 203 -1.51 13.77 3.08
N ASP A 204 -0.47 13.23 2.45
CA ASP A 204 -0.48 12.92 1.02
C ASP A 204 0.46 11.74 0.69
N ILE A 205 0.12 10.96 -0.33
CA ILE A 205 0.95 9.86 -0.84
C ILE A 205 0.86 9.80 -2.36
N VAL A 206 2.02 9.83 -3.03
CA VAL A 206 2.08 9.84 -4.49
C VAL A 206 2.65 8.52 -4.99
N LEU A 207 1.89 7.85 -5.85
CA LEU A 207 2.31 6.65 -6.54
C LEU A 207 2.78 6.99 -7.96
N SER A 208 3.84 6.36 -8.40
CA SER A 208 4.13 6.27 -9.84
C SER A 208 3.96 4.84 -10.28
N TYR A 209 3.47 4.64 -11.49
CA TYR A 209 3.34 3.34 -12.08
C TYR A 209 4.01 3.30 -13.45
N SER A 210 4.40 2.12 -13.86
CA SER A 210 4.78 1.85 -15.23
C SER A 210 4.28 0.51 -15.70
N VAL A 211 3.87 0.45 -16.97
CA VAL A 211 3.62 -0.81 -17.66
C VAL A 211 4.63 -0.90 -18.78
N ASP A 212 5.42 -1.97 -18.79
CA ASP A 212 6.50 -2.22 -19.75
C ASP A 212 7.55 -1.08 -19.86
N GLY A 213 7.73 -0.34 -18.76
CA GLY A 213 8.67 0.78 -18.67
C GLY A 213 8.12 2.13 -19.15
N GLU A 214 6.86 2.19 -19.59
CA GLU A 214 6.17 3.47 -19.85
C GLU A 214 5.64 4.04 -18.53
N ASN A 215 6.27 5.10 -18.04
CA ASN A 215 5.98 5.67 -16.73
C ASN A 215 4.84 6.70 -16.77
N THR A 216 3.88 6.58 -15.85
CA THR A 216 2.87 7.59 -15.53
C THR A 216 2.83 7.82 -14.01
N THR A 217 2.54 9.04 -13.59
CA THR A 217 2.42 9.38 -12.15
C THR A 217 0.97 9.65 -11.81
N THR A 218 0.49 9.07 -10.70
CA THR A 218 -0.84 9.34 -10.14
C THR A 218 -0.70 9.73 -8.68
N SER A 219 -1.26 10.89 -8.33
CA SER A 219 -1.37 11.29 -6.92
C SER A 219 -2.59 10.61 -6.31
N VAL A 220 -2.40 9.94 -5.17
CA VAL A 220 -3.50 9.43 -4.35
C VAL A 220 -3.74 10.44 -3.24
N GLU A 221 -4.61 11.40 -3.51
CA GLU A 221 -4.88 12.49 -2.58
C GLU A 221 -5.57 11.98 -1.31
N SER A 222 -5.28 12.63 -0.19
CA SER A 222 -6.06 12.41 1.03
C SER A 222 -7.49 12.88 0.85
N LEU A 223 -8.43 12.11 1.41
CA LEU A 223 -9.75 12.62 1.71
C LEU A 223 -9.58 13.75 2.73
N ALA A 224 -10.01 14.96 2.39
CA ALA A 224 -10.10 16.05 3.35
C ALA A 224 -11.16 15.70 4.41
N ASN A 225 -10.83 15.94 5.68
CA ASN A 225 -11.63 15.58 6.85
C ASN A 225 -13.12 15.90 6.71
N GLY A 226 -13.96 14.88 6.95
CA GLY A 226 -15.41 15.04 7.15
C GLY A 226 -16.08 13.89 7.91
N ASN A 227 -15.59 12.66 7.76
CA ASN A 227 -16.27 11.44 8.23
C ASN A 227 -15.35 10.37 8.88
N ASN A 228 -14.05 10.63 9.06
CA ASN A 228 -13.08 9.75 9.74
C ASN A 228 -13.01 8.28 9.24
N GLN A 229 -13.50 7.96 8.04
CA GLN A 229 -13.56 6.59 7.55
C GLN A 229 -12.53 6.35 6.44
N SER A 230 -11.78 5.26 6.56
CA SER A 230 -10.92 4.78 5.48
C SER A 230 -11.76 4.17 4.37
N ILE A 231 -11.37 4.33 3.11
CA ILE A 231 -12.11 3.77 1.98
C ILE A 231 -11.41 2.50 1.48
N PRO A 232 -12.01 1.31 1.66
CA PRO A 232 -11.49 0.06 1.11
C PRO A 232 -11.88 -0.10 -0.37
N MET A 233 -11.21 -1.04 -1.07
CA MET A 233 -11.42 -1.32 -2.50
C MET A 233 -11.39 -0.08 -3.40
N ALA A 234 -10.61 0.93 -3.04
CA ALA A 234 -10.44 2.12 -3.86
C ALA A 234 -9.58 1.78 -5.07
N GLN A 235 -10.05 2.12 -6.27
CA GLN A 235 -9.26 2.00 -7.49
C GLN A 235 -8.16 3.07 -7.51
N LEU A 236 -6.92 2.67 -7.22
CA LEU A 236 -5.77 3.57 -7.13
C LEU A 236 -5.22 3.92 -8.52
N LEU A 237 -5.32 2.98 -9.46
CA LEU A 237 -4.97 3.17 -10.87
C LEU A 237 -5.67 2.15 -11.76
N SER A 238 -5.81 2.49 -13.03
CA SER A 238 -6.22 1.56 -14.09
C SER A 238 -5.62 2.01 -15.42
N VAL A 239 -5.21 1.05 -16.24
CA VAL A 239 -4.56 1.25 -17.52
C VAL A 239 -5.04 0.18 -18.50
N ASP A 240 -5.44 0.59 -19.69
CA ASP A 240 -5.65 -0.31 -20.83
C ASP A 240 -4.34 -0.51 -21.59
N VAL A 241 -4.06 -1.74 -21.98
CA VAL A 241 -2.86 -2.13 -22.73
C VAL A 241 -3.23 -3.03 -23.91
N PRO A 242 -2.39 -3.15 -24.94
CA PRO A 242 -2.60 -4.16 -25.99
C PRO A 242 -2.67 -5.57 -25.40
N ASP A 243 -3.25 -6.54 -26.11
CA ASP A 243 -3.23 -7.92 -25.65
C ASP A 243 -1.78 -8.44 -25.60
N GLY A 244 -1.35 -8.93 -24.44
CA GLY A 244 -0.04 -9.57 -24.34
C GLY A 244 0.46 -9.77 -22.92
N LEU A 245 1.75 -10.10 -22.83
CA LEU A 245 2.49 -10.20 -21.57
C LEU A 245 3.03 -8.82 -21.20
N HIS A 246 2.65 -8.35 -20.01
CA HIS A 246 3.00 -7.03 -19.49
C HIS A 246 3.61 -7.13 -18.11
N THR A 247 4.42 -6.13 -17.74
CA THR A 247 4.95 -5.98 -16.38
C THR A 247 4.53 -4.63 -15.80
N LEU A 248 3.70 -4.67 -14.76
CA LEU A 248 3.34 -3.53 -13.93
C LEU A 248 4.42 -3.32 -12.86
N VAL A 249 4.84 -2.08 -12.66
CA VAL A 249 5.67 -1.66 -11.51
C VAL A 249 5.03 -0.46 -10.84
N ILE A 250 4.80 -0.53 -9.53
CA ILE A 250 4.32 0.59 -8.70
C ILE A 250 5.44 1.04 -7.77
N ASN A 251 5.60 2.35 -7.60
CA ASN A 251 6.53 2.94 -6.64
C ASN A 251 5.83 4.01 -5.80
N VAL A 252 6.02 3.96 -4.49
CA VAL A 252 5.70 5.05 -3.58
C VAL A 252 6.78 6.12 -3.75
N THR A 253 6.46 7.25 -4.36
CA THR A 253 7.45 8.28 -4.69
C THR A 253 7.53 9.41 -3.67
N PHE A 254 6.46 9.65 -2.93
CA PHE A 254 6.38 10.74 -1.95
C PHE A 254 5.37 10.39 -0.87
N VAL A 255 5.69 10.77 0.37
CA VAL A 255 4.82 10.62 1.53
C VAL A 255 4.92 11.88 2.39
N LEU A 256 3.77 12.46 2.73
CA LEU A 256 3.62 13.63 3.59
C LEU A 256 2.81 13.27 4.83
N ASN A 257 3.22 13.77 6.00
CA ASN A 257 2.56 13.57 7.29
C ASN A 257 2.24 12.10 7.60
N LEU A 258 3.21 11.21 7.32
CA LEU A 258 3.14 9.77 7.60
C LEU A 258 1.93 9.05 6.99
N ARG A 259 1.35 9.60 5.90
CA ARG A 259 0.27 8.97 5.17
C ARG A 259 0.64 7.54 4.78
N GLN A 260 -0.24 6.59 5.12
CA GLN A 260 -0.13 5.21 4.68
C GLN A 260 -1.03 4.94 3.48
N ILE A 261 -0.68 3.89 2.73
CA ILE A 261 -1.50 3.27 1.69
C ILE A 261 -1.51 1.77 1.94
N GLY A 262 -2.67 1.14 1.78
CA GLY A 262 -2.78 -0.31 1.67
C GLY A 262 -3.00 -0.71 0.22
N ILE A 263 -2.26 -1.69 -0.28
CA ILE A 263 -2.52 -2.39 -1.54
C ILE A 263 -3.24 -3.69 -1.19
N ASP A 264 -4.38 -3.93 -1.81
CA ASP A 264 -5.31 -5.01 -1.45
C ASP A 264 -5.34 -6.10 -2.54
N PHE A 265 -5.60 -5.71 -3.78
CA PHE A 265 -5.55 -6.66 -4.89
C PHE A 265 -5.28 -5.96 -6.22
N VAL A 266 -4.87 -6.75 -7.19
CA VAL A 266 -4.71 -6.35 -8.59
C VAL A 266 -5.75 -7.07 -9.41
N THR A 267 -6.30 -6.39 -10.41
CA THR A 267 -7.12 -7.03 -11.43
C THR A 267 -6.56 -6.81 -12.82
N TYR A 268 -6.81 -7.73 -13.73
CA TYR A 268 -6.50 -7.58 -15.14
C TYR A 268 -7.51 -8.35 -16.00
N ASN A 269 -7.81 -7.86 -17.20
CA ASN A 269 -8.62 -8.62 -18.15
C ASN A 269 -7.75 -9.63 -18.89
N ALA A 270 -8.08 -10.92 -18.78
CA ALA A 270 -7.33 -11.98 -19.43
C ALA A 270 -7.52 -11.95 -20.96
N SER A 271 -6.42 -12.13 -21.69
CA SER A 271 -6.36 -12.24 -23.16
C SER A 271 -5.93 -13.63 -23.62
N TYR A 272 -6.21 -14.65 -22.80
CA TYR A 272 -5.93 -16.06 -23.06
C TYR A 272 -7.21 -16.88 -22.87
N GLU A 273 -7.33 -17.98 -23.60
CA GLU A 273 -8.57 -18.77 -23.65
C GLU A 273 -8.78 -19.65 -22.42
N ASN A 274 -7.72 -20.30 -21.93
CA ASN A 274 -7.77 -21.27 -20.83
C ASN A 274 -6.58 -21.10 -19.88
N ILE A 275 -6.71 -21.55 -18.64
CA ILE A 275 -5.63 -21.47 -17.64
C ILE A 275 -4.33 -22.18 -18.07
N ASP A 276 -4.43 -23.26 -18.84
CA ASP A 276 -3.28 -24.00 -19.39
C ASP A 276 -2.56 -23.26 -20.53
N SER A 277 -3.19 -22.23 -21.09
CA SER A 277 -2.66 -21.46 -22.22
C SER A 277 -1.88 -20.22 -21.81
N VAL A 278 -1.81 -19.90 -20.50
CA VAL A 278 -1.02 -18.79 -20.00
C VAL A 278 0.45 -19.07 -20.35
N PRO A 279 1.09 -18.23 -21.20
CA PRO A 279 2.48 -18.45 -21.54
C PRO A 279 3.30 -18.28 -20.27
N SER A 280 3.82 -19.40 -19.78
CA SER A 280 4.78 -19.39 -18.68
C SER A 280 5.99 -18.59 -19.16
N SER A 281 6.35 -17.55 -18.41
CA SER A 281 7.61 -16.83 -18.60
C SER A 281 8.73 -17.87 -18.78
N PRO A 282 9.64 -17.73 -19.77
CA PRO A 282 10.61 -18.77 -20.07
C PRO A 282 11.45 -19.04 -18.82
N SER A 283 11.17 -20.18 -18.18
CA SER A 283 12.02 -20.74 -17.15
C SER A 283 13.41 -20.88 -17.77
N ALA A 284 14.40 -20.21 -17.18
CA ALA A 284 15.80 -20.34 -17.58
C ALA A 284 16.22 -21.82 -17.44
N SER A 285 16.05 -22.59 -18.51
CA SER A 285 16.52 -23.96 -18.60
C SER A 285 18.04 -23.92 -18.71
N SER A 286 18.71 -24.25 -17.61
CA SER A 286 20.17 -24.39 -17.53
C SER A 286 20.63 -25.66 -18.24
N THR A 287 20.76 -25.61 -19.56
CA THR A 287 21.60 -26.55 -20.32
C THR A 287 23.04 -26.01 -20.38
N PRO A 288 24.06 -26.79 -19.99
CA PRO A 288 25.44 -26.31 -20.02
C PRO A 288 25.96 -26.44 -21.45
N VAL A 289 26.16 -25.32 -22.13
CA VAL A 289 26.98 -25.25 -23.35
C VAL A 289 28.15 -24.33 -23.07
N SER A 290 29.35 -24.90 -23.18
CA SER A 290 30.62 -24.22 -22.97
C SER A 290 30.96 -23.23 -24.10
N ALA A 291 31.77 -22.21 -23.73
CA ALA A 291 32.47 -21.21 -24.55
C ALA A 291 31.59 -20.02 -25.00
N THR A 292 31.93 -18.75 -24.85
CA THR A 292 33.18 -18.03 -24.53
C THR A 292 32.83 -16.74 -23.79
N SER A 293 33.66 -16.36 -22.82
CA SER A 293 33.53 -15.18 -21.96
C SER A 293 33.56 -13.84 -22.71
N SER A 294 32.52 -13.03 -22.50
CA SER A 294 32.64 -11.55 -22.47
C SER A 294 31.67 -11.00 -21.42
N SER A 295 32.11 -11.03 -20.16
CA SER A 295 31.37 -10.48 -19.03
C SER A 295 31.69 -8.98 -18.87
N ASN A 296 30.72 -8.12 -19.10
CA ASN A 296 30.69 -6.81 -18.45
C ASN A 296 30.16 -7.01 -17.02
N THR A 297 31.05 -7.37 -16.10
CA THR A 297 30.74 -7.38 -14.68
C THR A 297 30.69 -5.93 -14.19
N MET A 298 29.51 -5.41 -13.91
CA MET A 298 29.42 -4.21 -13.08
C MET A 298 29.94 -4.58 -11.68
N ASN A 299 31.01 -3.91 -11.27
CA ASN A 299 31.71 -4.18 -10.01
C ASN A 299 30.84 -3.75 -8.83
N VAL A 300 29.97 -4.63 -8.35
CA VAL A 300 29.13 -4.43 -7.16
C VAL A 300 29.97 -3.96 -5.96
N GLY A 301 31.22 -4.43 -5.85
CA GLY A 301 32.16 -3.97 -4.82
C GLY A 301 32.55 -2.49 -4.91
N ALA A 302 32.57 -1.89 -6.11
CA ALA A 302 32.84 -0.48 -6.30
C ALA A 302 31.63 0.40 -5.89
N ILE A 303 30.41 -0.08 -6.13
CA ILE A 303 29.17 0.60 -5.74
C ILE A 303 29.02 0.58 -4.22
N VAL A 304 29.20 -0.58 -3.58
CA VAL A 304 29.12 -0.70 -2.11
C VAL A 304 30.26 0.07 -1.42
N GLY A 305 31.47 0.05 -1.97
CA GLY A 305 32.61 0.83 -1.45
C GLY A 305 32.40 2.35 -1.53
N GLY A 306 31.75 2.83 -2.60
CA GLY A 306 31.42 4.24 -2.77
C GLY A 306 30.41 4.75 -1.75
N VAL A 307 29.37 3.97 -1.44
CA VAL A 307 28.33 4.36 -0.48
C VAL A 307 28.89 4.39 0.95
N VAL A 308 29.64 3.36 1.35
CA VAL A 308 30.26 3.32 2.69
C VAL A 308 31.30 4.43 2.84
N GLY A 309 32.12 4.67 1.82
CA GLY A 309 33.10 5.76 1.81
C GLY A 309 32.44 7.15 1.85
N GLY A 310 31.32 7.33 1.13
CA GLY A 310 30.55 8.56 1.12
C GLY A 310 29.95 8.91 2.48
N ILE A 311 29.34 7.92 3.15
CA ILE A 311 28.76 8.13 4.49
C ILE A 311 29.85 8.51 5.50
N VAL A 312 31.00 7.83 5.47
CA VAL A 312 32.14 8.15 6.35
C VAL A 312 32.69 9.54 6.03
N PHE A 313 32.81 9.91 4.75
CA PHE A 313 33.29 11.23 4.35
C PHE A 313 32.35 12.36 4.80
N VAL A 314 31.03 12.19 4.64
CA VAL A 314 30.04 13.18 5.09
C VAL A 314 30.06 13.32 6.60
N ALA A 315 30.17 12.23 7.36
CA ALA A 315 30.27 12.27 8.81
C ALA A 315 31.54 13.01 9.28
N LEU A 316 32.69 12.75 8.64
CA LEU A 316 33.95 13.45 8.94
C LEU A 316 33.90 14.93 8.55
N LEU A 317 33.27 15.27 7.43
CA LEU A 317 33.09 16.65 6.98
C LEU A 317 32.21 17.43 7.97
N ALA A 318 31.10 16.83 8.44
CA ALA A 318 30.22 17.43 9.42
C ALA A 318 30.95 17.67 10.76
N LEU A 319 31.72 16.69 11.22
CA LEU A 319 32.54 16.82 12.43
C LEU A 319 33.60 17.91 12.30
N PHE A 320 34.27 17.99 11.14
CA PHE A 320 35.27 19.01 10.86
C PHE A 320 34.68 20.42 10.87
N LEU A 321 33.54 20.63 10.21
CA LEU A 321 32.82 21.89 10.21
C LEU A 321 32.34 22.29 11.62
N TYR A 322 31.90 21.32 12.41
CA TYR A 322 31.52 21.54 13.81
C TYR A 322 32.70 22.04 14.66
N ILE A 323 33.89 21.43 14.51
CA ILE A 323 35.10 21.86 15.21
C ILE A 323 35.52 23.28 14.78
N LEU A 324 35.47 23.60 13.48
CA LEU A 324 35.79 24.95 12.98
C LEU A 324 34.82 26.01 13.54
N LYS A 325 33.53 25.70 13.60
CA LYS A 325 32.51 26.58 14.19
C LYS A 325 32.79 26.82 15.67
N ASN A 326 33.11 25.77 16.45
CA ASN A 326 33.46 25.92 17.87
C ASN A 326 34.75 26.73 18.09
N ARG A 327 35.77 26.55 17.25
CA ARG A 327 37.00 27.36 17.32
C ARG A 327 36.77 28.82 16.92
N ALA A 328 35.88 29.09 15.96
CA ALA A 328 35.49 30.44 15.58
C ALA A 328 34.70 31.15 16.70
N HIS A 329 33.81 30.44 17.39
CA HIS A 329 33.09 30.97 18.55
C HIS A 329 34.04 31.32 19.70
N GLN A 330 35.07 30.50 19.97
CA GLN A 330 36.09 30.83 20.99
C GLN A 330 36.95 32.05 20.59
N ARG A 331 37.32 32.18 19.30
CA ARG A 331 38.08 33.36 18.82
C ARG A 331 37.27 34.66 18.87
N ARG A 332 35.95 34.60 18.65
CA ARG A 332 35.06 35.76 18.81
C ARG A 332 34.93 36.21 20.27
N ARG A 333 34.93 35.27 21.23
CA ARG A 333 34.93 35.58 22.67
C ARG A 333 36.26 36.21 23.13
N ILE A 334 37.40 35.75 22.61
CA ILE A 334 38.72 36.31 22.94
C ILE A 334 38.93 37.70 22.31
N ARG A 335 38.48 37.92 21.07
CA ARG A 335 38.55 39.26 20.43
C ARG A 335 37.60 40.28 21.06
N ALA A 336 36.42 39.85 21.53
CA ALA A 336 35.51 40.69 22.29
C ALA A 336 36.08 41.06 23.68
N ALA A 337 36.74 40.13 24.36
CA ALA A 337 37.41 40.38 25.63
C ALA A 337 38.63 41.34 25.49
N ALA A 338 39.43 41.18 24.43
CA ALA A 338 40.56 42.06 24.14
C ALA A 338 40.11 43.50 23.76
N ALA A 339 38.98 43.64 23.06
CA ALA A 339 38.43 44.96 22.71
C ALA A 339 37.83 45.71 23.92
N ILE A 340 37.33 44.99 24.94
CA ILE A 340 36.86 45.59 26.20
C ILE A 340 38.04 46.07 27.07
N ILE A 341 39.16 45.34 27.08
CA ILE A 341 40.37 45.71 27.83
C ILE A 341 41.08 46.91 27.16
N GLY A 342 41.16 46.95 25.83
CA GLY A 342 41.78 48.07 25.11
C GLY A 342 41.03 49.40 25.21
N ARG A 343 39.72 49.38 25.50
CA ARG A 343 38.90 50.61 25.64
C ARG A 343 39.03 51.29 27.02
N ASN A 344 39.58 50.58 28.02
CA ASN A 344 39.77 51.08 29.38
C ASN A 344 41.24 51.41 29.71
N TYR A 345 42.15 51.41 28.74
CA TYR A 345 43.51 51.90 28.96
C TYR A 345 43.52 53.44 28.92
N ASN A 346 43.35 54.06 30.09
CA ASN A 346 43.54 55.49 30.29
C ASN A 346 44.93 55.73 30.90
N PRO A 347 45.92 56.21 30.12
CA PRO A 347 47.29 56.43 30.62
C PRO A 347 47.39 57.53 31.70
N HIS A 348 46.31 58.25 31.98
CA HIS A 348 46.28 59.31 33.01
C HIS A 348 45.84 58.85 34.42
N LEU A 349 45.51 57.56 34.62
CA LEU A 349 45.17 57.05 35.97
C LEU A 349 46.34 56.40 36.71
N ASP A 350 47.45 56.08 36.03
CA ASP A 350 48.62 55.47 36.67
C ASP A 350 49.51 56.49 37.43
N VAL A 351 49.40 57.77 37.09
CA VAL A 351 50.15 58.85 37.79
C VAL A 351 49.57 59.15 39.18
N LYS A 352 48.29 58.83 39.44
CA LYS A 352 47.66 59.06 40.76
C LYS A 352 47.83 57.90 41.75
N HIS A 353 48.17 56.71 41.25
CA HIS A 353 48.40 55.54 42.11
C HIS A 353 49.82 55.52 42.68
N GLN A 354 50.79 56.15 42.02
CA GLN A 354 52.16 56.24 42.51
C GLN A 354 52.32 57.29 43.64
N SER A 355 51.52 58.37 43.63
CA SER A 355 51.55 59.41 44.68
C SER A 355 50.83 59.01 45.98
N THR A 356 49.99 57.99 45.96
CA THR A 356 49.22 57.52 47.13
C THR A 356 49.92 56.40 47.90
N VAL A 357 50.85 55.67 47.28
CA VAL A 357 51.66 54.64 47.94
C VAL A 357 52.82 55.25 48.75
N GLU A 358 53.42 56.36 48.31
CA GLU A 358 54.43 57.08 49.10
C GLU A 358 53.86 57.76 50.36
N ALA A 359 52.59 58.20 50.32
CA ALA A 359 51.93 58.86 51.45
C ALA A 359 51.52 57.88 52.57
N TYR A 360 51.34 56.60 52.27
CA TYR A 360 51.03 55.56 53.26
C TYR A 360 52.29 54.96 53.91
N GLN A 361 53.41 54.85 53.18
CA GLN A 361 54.67 54.37 53.76
C GLN A 361 55.35 55.36 54.72
N MET A 362 55.04 56.66 54.63
CA MET A 362 55.55 57.67 55.58
C MET A 362 54.74 57.83 56.88
N ARG A 363 53.58 57.18 57.02
CA ARG A 363 52.77 57.23 58.26
C ARG A 363 53.07 56.08 59.25
N ASP A 364 53.63 54.97 58.78
CA ASP A 364 53.97 53.83 59.65
C ASP A 364 55.42 53.86 60.22
N GLN A 365 56.23 54.86 59.87
CA GLN A 365 57.56 55.07 60.49
C GLN A 365 57.57 56.07 61.66
N LYS A 366 56.42 56.57 62.13
CA LYS A 366 56.32 57.53 63.24
C LYS A 366 55.60 57.03 64.49
N LYS A 367 55.61 55.71 64.73
CA LYS A 367 55.25 55.14 66.03
C LYS A 367 56.33 54.18 66.54
N GLY A 368 57.23 54.77 67.32
CA GLY A 368 58.08 54.13 68.31
C GLY A 368 58.84 55.24 69.05
N PRO A 369 59.33 55.02 70.27
CA PRO A 369 58.99 53.99 71.27
C PRO A 369 57.80 54.37 72.16
#